data_AF-A0AAV5XSH0-F1
#
_entry.id   AF-A0AAV5XSH0-F1
#
_cell.length_a   1.000
_cell.length_b   1.000
_cell.length_c   1.000
_cell.angle_alpha   90.00
_cell.angle_beta   90.00
_cell.angle_gamma   90.00
#
_symmetry.space_group_name_H-M   'P 1'
#
loop_
_entity.id
_entity.type
_entity.pdbx_description
1 polymer ?
#
loop_
_entity_poly.entity_id
_entity_poly.type
_entity_poly.pdbx_seq_one_letter_code
_entity_poly.pdbx_strand_id
1 'polypeptide(L)'
;MTKLVGGDGSGSRLFEEPLRPGDTVGQVLRRVSERFPELHGALWEPTGQRLGEHIEVLVNDAVLGVAHELDSPLADGDRITLLGQFMGGA
;
A
#
# COMPACT_ATOMS: atom_id res chain seq x y z
N MET A 1 25.49 -4.59 1.03
CA MET A 1 25.22 -6.00 0.67
C MET A 1 24.14 -6.52 1.61
N THR A 2 22.91 -6.58 1.11
CA THR A 2 21.84 -7.43 1.65
C THR A 2 20.98 -7.80 0.45
N LYS A 3 20.84 -9.10 0.26
CA LYS A 3 20.23 -9.80 -0.87
C LYS A 3 19.17 -10.71 -0.26
N LEU A 4 17.95 -10.69 -0.80
CA LEU A 4 17.30 -11.92 -1.23
C LEU A 4 16.22 -11.59 -2.27
N VAL A 5 16.28 -12.30 -3.40
CA VAL A 5 15.32 -12.29 -4.51
C VAL A 5 14.96 -13.76 -4.77
N GLY A 6 13.67 -14.07 -4.92
CA GLY A 6 13.09 -15.36 -5.34
C GLY A 6 12.23 -16.03 -4.24
N GLY A 7 11.07 -16.64 -4.49
CA GLY A 7 10.34 -16.99 -5.72
C GLY A 7 8.99 -17.66 -5.39
N ASP A 8 8.14 -17.87 -6.41
CA ASP A 8 6.73 -18.37 -6.45
C ASP A 8 5.62 -17.33 -6.76
N GLY A 9 6.01 -16.06 -6.90
CA GLY A 9 5.09 -14.92 -7.11
C GLY A 9 5.08 -13.94 -5.94
N SER A 10 5.58 -14.36 -4.78
CA SER A 10 5.61 -13.63 -3.50
C SER A 10 6.65 -12.49 -3.37
N GLY A 11 6.61 -11.48 -4.25
CA GLY A 11 7.44 -10.28 -4.07
C GLY A 11 6.96 -9.37 -2.93
N SER A 12 7.43 -9.55 -1.69
CA SER A 12 7.19 -8.57 -0.61
C SER A 12 8.22 -7.44 -0.67
N ARG A 13 7.77 -6.18 -0.67
CA ARG A 13 8.65 -5.01 -0.61
C ARG A 13 8.30 -4.15 0.60
N LEU A 14 9.29 -3.89 1.44
CA LEU A 14 9.16 -2.97 2.57
C LEU A 14 9.56 -1.56 2.15
N PHE A 15 8.76 -0.59 2.57
CA PHE A 15 9.04 0.84 2.41
C PHE A 15 9.04 1.49 3.79
N GLU A 16 10.04 2.32 4.04
CA GLU A 16 10.06 3.22 5.20
C GLU A 16 9.66 4.61 4.71
N GLU A 17 8.50 5.10 5.17
CA GLU A 17 8.04 6.44 4.84
C GLU A 17 8.11 7.36 6.06
N PRO A 18 8.71 8.55 5.94
CA PRO A 18 8.60 9.56 6.97
C PRO A 18 7.15 10.05 7.03
N LEU A 19 6.50 9.81 8.17
CA LEU A 19 5.20 10.40 8.47
C LEU A 19 5.35 11.88 8.78
N ARG A 20 4.47 12.69 8.19
CA ARG A 20 4.29 14.09 8.58
C ARG A 20 3.17 14.16 9.63
N PRO A 21 3.21 15.12 10.56
CA PRO A 21 2.11 15.30 11.50
C PRO A 21 0.77 15.45 10.77
N GLY A 22 -0.19 14.59 11.10
CA GLY A 22 -1.52 14.56 10.47
C GLY A 22 -1.59 13.87 9.11
N ASP A 23 -0.53 13.18 8.67
CA ASP A 23 -0.60 12.32 7.49
C ASP A 23 -1.69 11.24 7.68
N THR A 24 -2.53 11.06 6.66
CA THR A 24 -3.53 9.99 6.62
C THR A 24 -3.03 8.78 5.84
N VAL A 25 -3.73 7.65 6.00
CA VAL A 25 -3.50 6.44 5.20
C VAL A 25 -3.41 6.74 3.71
N GLY A 26 -4.41 7.44 3.15
CA GLY A 26 -4.47 7.76 1.73
C GLY A 26 -3.33 8.67 1.26
N GLN A 27 -2.90 9.63 2.09
CA GLN A 27 -1.79 10.52 1.76
C GLN A 27 -0.45 9.79 1.68
N VAL A 28 -0.21 8.87 2.62
CA VAL A 28 1.00 8.03 2.62
C VAL A 28 0.99 7.08 1.42
N LEU A 29 -0.13 6.37 1.19
CA LEU A 29 -0.29 5.48 0.05
C LEU A 29 -0.03 6.18 -1.28
N ARG A 30 -0.53 7.41 -1.44
CA ARG A 30 -0.36 8.19 -2.65
C ARG A 30 1.11 8.58 -2.87
N ARG A 31 1.77 9.07 -1.82
CA ARG A 31 3.19 9.44 -1.86
C ARG A 31 4.08 8.24 -2.21
N VAL A 32 3.80 7.08 -1.62
CA VAL A 32 4.53 5.85 -1.92
C VAL A 32 4.33 5.45 -3.37
N SER A 33 3.07 5.40 -3.83
CA SER A 33 2.75 4.88 -5.16
C SER A 33 3.20 5.80 -6.28
N GLU A 34 3.23 7.12 -6.09
CA GLU A 34 3.77 8.08 -7.07
C GLU A 34 5.24 7.80 -7.45
N ARG A 35 6.01 7.13 -6.59
CA ARG A 35 7.40 6.72 -6.89
C ARG A 35 7.49 5.44 -7.72
N PHE A 36 6.38 4.71 -7.88
CA PHE A 36 6.31 3.42 -8.55
C PHE A 36 5.07 3.36 -9.46
N PRO A 37 5.18 3.77 -10.74
CA PRO A 37 4.02 3.88 -11.64
C PRO A 37 3.16 2.61 -11.74
N GLU A 38 3.78 1.43 -11.72
CA GLU A 38 3.08 0.14 -11.72
C GLU A 38 2.22 -0.05 -10.46
N LEU A 39 2.77 0.26 -9.28
CA LEU A 39 2.02 0.24 -8.02
C LEU A 39 0.93 1.31 -8.03
N HIS A 40 1.19 2.50 -8.58
CA HIS A 40 0.18 3.56 -8.67
C HIS A 40 -1.03 3.12 -9.48
N GLY A 41 -0.82 2.51 -10.65
CA GLY A 41 -1.89 2.01 -11.50
C GLY A 41 -2.65 0.82 -10.92
N ALA A 42 -2.00 -0.01 -10.10
CA ALA A 42 -2.65 -1.12 -9.40
C ALA A 42 -3.40 -0.65 -8.14
N LEU A 43 -2.87 0.36 -7.44
CA LEU A 43 -3.38 0.82 -6.16
C LEU A 43 -4.59 1.73 -6.29
N TRP A 44 -4.65 2.54 -7.34
CA TRP A 44 -5.70 3.54 -7.52
C TRP A 44 -6.57 3.22 -8.74
N GLU A 45 -7.86 3.47 -8.63
CA GLU A 45 -8.76 3.52 -9.81
C GLU A 45 -8.26 4.58 -10.81
N PRO A 46 -8.65 4.51 -12.10
CA PRO A 46 -8.22 5.49 -13.12
C PRO A 46 -8.54 6.95 -12.77
N THR A 47 -9.57 7.20 -11.97
CA THR A 47 -9.94 8.53 -11.46
C THR A 47 -8.99 9.03 -10.37
N GLY A 48 -8.22 8.14 -9.75
CA GLY A 48 -7.27 8.41 -8.68
C GLY A 48 -7.91 8.70 -7.31
N GLN A 49 -9.24 8.63 -7.19
CA GLN A 49 -9.96 9.01 -5.96
C GLN A 49 -10.22 7.84 -5.01
N ARG A 50 -10.13 6.61 -5.51
CA ARG A 50 -10.46 5.39 -4.78
C ARG A 50 -9.39 4.33 -5.00
N LEU A 51 -9.29 3.40 -4.06
CA LEU A 51 -8.42 2.24 -4.20
C LEU A 51 -8.96 1.31 -5.27
N GLY A 52 -8.07 0.74 -6.08
CA GLY A 52 -8.41 -0.28 -7.06
C GLY A 52 -8.88 -1.57 -6.38
N GLU A 53 -9.77 -2.31 -7.05
CA GLU A 53 -10.36 -3.54 -6.50
C GLU A 53 -9.35 -4.70 -6.34
N HIS A 54 -8.19 -4.60 -6.98
CA HIS A 54 -7.20 -5.68 -7.08
C HIS A 54 -6.10 -5.64 -6.00
N ILE A 55 -6.20 -4.70 -5.05
CA ILE A 55 -5.27 -4.60 -3.93
C ILE A 55 -6.03 -4.50 -2.61
N GLU A 56 -5.61 -5.31 -1.66
CA GLU A 56 -6.10 -5.22 -0.30
C GLU A 56 -5.11 -4.42 0.54
N VAL A 57 -5.64 -3.47 1.31
CA VAL A 57 -4.86 -2.60 2.19
C VAL A 57 -5.18 -2.97 3.63
N LEU A 58 -4.15 -3.28 4.40
CA LEU A 58 -4.26 -3.49 5.84
C LEU A 58 -3.50 -2.39 6.57
N VAL A 59 -4.09 -1.87 7.64
CA VAL A 59 -3.45 -0.93 8.57
C VAL A 59 -3.41 -1.61 9.93
N ASN A 60 -2.21 -1.82 10.48
CA ASN A 60 -1.99 -2.56 11.72
C ASN A 60 -2.70 -3.92 11.73
N ASP A 61 -2.55 -4.66 10.62
CA ASP A 61 -3.13 -5.99 10.38
C ASP A 61 -4.68 -6.03 10.31
N ALA A 62 -5.35 -4.88 10.30
CA ALA A 62 -6.79 -4.76 10.06
C ALA A 62 -7.08 -4.27 8.63
N VAL A 63 -8.06 -4.89 7.97
CA VAL A 63 -8.52 -4.50 6.62
C VAL A 63 -9.04 -3.06 6.65
N LEU A 64 -8.62 -2.25 5.67
CA LEU A 64 -9.12 -0.90 5.47
C LEU A 64 -10.63 -0.93 5.17
N GLY A 65 -11.41 -0.09 5.85
CA GLY A 65 -12.87 -0.11 5.89
C GLY A 65 -13.47 -0.80 7.13
N VAL A 66 -12.64 -1.49 7.93
CA VAL A 66 -13.09 -2.14 9.18
C VAL A 66 -12.75 -1.29 10.40
N ALA A 67 -11.47 -0.97 10.59
CA ALA A 67 -10.97 -0.18 11.72
C ALA A 67 -10.36 1.17 11.31
N HIS A 68 -9.98 1.29 10.04
CA HIS A 68 -9.30 2.44 9.47
C HIS A 68 -9.88 2.76 8.10
N GLU A 69 -9.91 4.02 7.75
CA GLU A 69 -10.34 4.55 6.45
C GLU A 69 -9.20 5.32 5.78
N LEU A 70 -9.35 5.71 4.51
CA LEU A 70 -8.31 6.47 3.79
C LEU A 70 -7.98 7.83 4.46
N ASP A 71 -8.94 8.42 5.15
CA ASP A 71 -8.81 9.67 5.89
C ASP A 71 -8.39 9.44 7.36
N SER A 72 -8.25 8.19 7.80
CA SER A 72 -7.76 7.90 9.14
C SER A 72 -6.31 8.38 9.32
N PRO A 73 -6.00 9.04 10.44
CA PRO A 73 -4.66 9.51 10.72
C PRO A 73 -3.73 8.33 10.99
N LEU A 74 -2.46 8.47 10.62
CA LEU A 74 -1.39 7.54 10.97
C LEU A 74 -0.55 8.09 12.12
N ALA A 75 -0.10 7.17 12.97
CA ALA A 75 0.87 7.41 14.03
C ALA A 75 2.21 6.75 13.72
N ASP A 76 3.26 7.23 14.39
CA ASP A 76 4.57 6.60 14.31
C ASP A 76 4.49 5.13 14.77
N GLY A 77 5.12 4.23 14.01
CA GLY A 77 5.04 2.78 14.22
C GLY A 77 3.85 2.08 13.57
N ASP A 78 2.89 2.81 12.98
CA ASP A 78 1.81 2.18 12.20
C ASP A 78 2.37 1.43 10.98
N ARG A 79 1.76 0.28 10.68
CA ARG A 79 2.14 -0.57 9.55
C ARG A 79 1.03 -0.58 8.52
N ILE A 80 1.38 -0.23 7.27
CA ILE A 80 0.51 -0.43 6.12
C ILE A 80 1.03 -1.62 5.31
N THR A 81 0.16 -2.60 5.07
CA THR A 81 0.47 -3.76 4.23
C THR A 81 -0.40 -3.72 2.98
N LEU A 82 0.25 -3.91 1.83
CA LEU A 82 -0.40 -3.98 0.52
C LEU A 82 -0.35 -5.42 0.02
N LEU A 83 -1.51 -6.03 -0.18
CA LEU A 83 -1.63 -7.36 -0.74
C LEU A 83 -2.23 -7.25 -2.13
N GLY A 84 -1.39 -7.37 -3.15
CA GLY A 84 -1.89 -7.51 -4.52
C GLY A 84 -2.57 -8.87 -4.66
N GLN A 85 -3.81 -8.89 -5.15
CA GLN A 85 -4.37 -10.13 -5.67
C GLN A 85 -3.56 -10.47 -6.91
N PHE A 86 -2.79 -11.55 -6.85
CA PHE A 86 -2.01 -12.01 -8.00
C PHE A 86 -2.99 -12.27 -9.16
N MET A 87 -3.00 -11.38 -10.17
CA MET A 87 -3.34 -11.80 -11.53
C MET A 87 -2.22 -12.73 -11.97
N GLY A 88 -2.34 -14.01 -11.65
CA GLY A 88 -1.57 -15.06 -12.29
C GLY A 88 -1.82 -14.99 -13.78
N GLY A 89 -0.86 -14.43 -14.51
CA GLY A 89 -0.94 -14.25 -15.95
C GLY A 89 0.41 -14.54 -16.60
N ALA A 90 0.62 -15.82 -16.89
CA ALA A 90 1.59 -16.45 -17.80
C ALA A 90 3.09 -16.07 -17.67
#